data_AF-A0A0Q9R5H4-F1
#
_entry.id   AF-A0A0Q9R5H4-F1
#
_cell.length_a   1.000
_cell.length_b   1.000
_cell.length_c   1.000
_cell.angle_alpha   90.00
_cell.angle_beta   90.00
_cell.angle_gamma   90.00
#
_symmetry.space_group_name_H-M   'P 1'
#
loop_
_entity.id
_entity.type
_entity.pdbx_description
1 polymer ?
#
loop_
_entity_poly.entity_id
_entity_poly.type
_entity_poly.pdbx_seq_one_letter_code
_entity_poly.pdbx_strand_id
1 'polypeptide(L)'
;MAMTTEATTLFKPVIPSKIAASIESLRGEGWTADDFLNFPRYDEECAEARMLYHFFRNNRVTFAAAIINSYRVQEISDVQRDAML
;
A
#
# COMPACT_ATOMS: atom_id res chain seq x y z
N MET A 1 23.69 27.81 -16.55
CA MET A 1 22.38 27.63 -15.90
C MET A 1 22.48 26.42 -14.99
N ALA A 2 22.49 26.60 -13.68
CA ALA A 2 22.42 25.50 -12.74
C ALA A 2 20.95 25.04 -12.69
N MET A 3 20.67 23.81 -13.13
CA MET A 3 19.38 23.17 -12.84
C MET A 3 19.36 22.91 -11.34
N THR A 4 18.74 23.81 -10.59
CA THR A 4 18.36 23.53 -9.21
C THR A 4 17.24 22.51 -9.28
N THR A 5 17.57 21.23 -9.07
CA THR A 5 16.59 20.17 -8.85
C THR A 5 15.85 20.56 -7.58
N GLU A 6 14.71 21.23 -7.73
CA GLU A 6 13.78 21.42 -6.62
C GLU A 6 13.50 20.02 -6.09
N ALA A 7 13.81 19.80 -4.81
CA ALA A 7 13.50 18.56 -4.14
C ALA A 7 11.97 18.46 -4.11
N THR A 8 11.39 17.88 -5.16
CA THR A 8 9.98 17.53 -5.19
C THR A 8 9.76 16.65 -3.97
N THR A 9 9.11 17.18 -2.95
CA THR A 9 8.73 16.45 -1.76
C THR A 9 7.76 15.37 -2.21
N LEU A 10 8.32 14.23 -2.65
CA LEU A 10 7.58 13.07 -3.08
C LEU A 10 6.71 12.65 -1.90
N PHE A 11 5.42 12.96 -1.99
CA PHE A 11 4.44 12.60 -1.00
C PHE A 11 4.48 11.08 -0.84
N LYS A 12 4.93 10.62 0.34
CA LYS A 12 4.93 9.20 0.67
C LYS A 12 3.63 8.88 1.38
N PRO A 13 2.66 8.24 0.72
CA PRO A 13 1.43 7.82 1.38
C PRO A 13 1.74 6.93 2.58
N VAL A 14 0.93 7.09 3.63
CA VAL A 14 0.98 6.25 4.82
C VAL A 14 -0.03 5.12 4.63
N ILE A 15 0.42 3.87 4.76
CA ILE A 15 -0.43 2.68 4.67
C ILE A 15 -0.33 1.85 5.95
N PRO A 16 -1.39 1.13 6.35
CA PRO A 16 -1.33 0.23 7.51
C PRO A 16 -0.30 -0.88 7.33
N SER A 17 0.33 -1.31 8.43
CA SER A 17 1.30 -2.41 8.46
C SER A 17 0.80 -3.69 7.79
N LYS A 18 -0.47 -4.05 8.00
CA LYS A 18 -1.07 -5.23 7.36
C LYS A 18 -1.15 -5.10 5.83
N ILE A 19 -1.42 -3.89 5.31
CA ILE A 19 -1.45 -3.61 3.87
C ILE A 19 -0.03 -3.68 3.30
N ALA A 20 0.95 -3.10 4.00
CA ALA A 20 2.35 -3.16 3.60
C ALA A 20 2.87 -4.61 3.55
N ALA A 21 2.56 -5.43 4.56
CA ALA A 21 2.95 -6.83 4.60
C ALA A 21 2.35 -7.63 3.43
N SER A 22 1.06 -7.43 3.13
CA SER A 22 0.40 -8.09 2.01
C SER A 22 0.98 -7.69 0.65
N ILE A 23 1.35 -6.41 0.46
CA ILE A 23 2.02 -5.94 -0.77
C ILE A 23 3.35 -6.67 -0.96
N GLU A 24 4.18 -6.73 0.08
CA GLU A 24 5.50 -7.37 0.00
C GLU A 24 5.41 -8.89 -0.20
N SER A 25 4.42 -9.54 0.43
CA SER A 25 4.15 -10.97 0.19
C SER A 25 3.84 -11.24 -1.29
N LEU A 26 2.90 -10.50 -1.87
CA LEU A 26 2.50 -10.69 -3.27
C LEU A 26 3.60 -10.28 -4.26
N ARG A 27 4.43 -9.28 -3.92
CA ARG A 27 5.66 -8.99 -4.70
C ARG A 27 6.62 -10.17 -4.70
N GLY A 28 6.77 -10.86 -3.56
CA GLY A 28 7.55 -12.11 -3.47
C GLY A 28 7.00 -13.23 -4.34
N GLU A 29 5.69 -13.22 -4.62
CA GLU A 29 5.00 -14.14 -5.54
C GLU A 29 5.04 -13.68 -7.01
N GLY A 30 5.63 -12.51 -7.30
CA GLY A 30 5.82 -12.00 -8.66
C GLY A 30 4.80 -10.96 -9.12
N TRP A 31 3.95 -10.44 -8.22
CA TRP A 31 3.01 -9.37 -8.58
C TRP A 31 3.74 -8.09 -8.97
N THR A 32 3.30 -7.51 -10.08
CA THR A 32 3.78 -6.24 -10.60
C THR A 32 2.86 -5.09 -10.20
N ALA A 33 3.30 -3.85 -10.45
CA ALA A 33 2.47 -2.67 -10.22
C ALA A 33 1.13 -2.73 -10.98
N ASP A 34 1.10 -3.33 -12.18
CA ASP A 34 -0.11 -3.46 -12.98
C ASP A 34 -1.13 -4.40 -12.30
N ASP A 35 -0.66 -5.51 -11.74
CA ASP A 35 -1.50 -6.47 -11.02
C ASP A 35 -2.18 -5.82 -9.80
N PHE A 36 -1.46 -4.97 -9.06
CA PHE A 36 -2.01 -4.21 -7.94
C PHE A 36 -2.99 -3.10 -8.36
N LEU A 37 -2.95 -2.63 -9.60
CA LEU A 37 -3.83 -1.56 -10.09
C LEU A 37 -5.07 -2.10 -10.81
N ASN A 38 -4.98 -3.32 -11.33
CA ASN A 38 -6.03 -3.96 -12.11
C ASN A 38 -6.72 -5.13 -11.40
N PHE A 39 -6.09 -5.74 -10.38
CA PHE A 39 -6.60 -6.90 -9.63
C PHE A 39 -7.26 -7.95 -10.55
N PRO A 40 -6.48 -8.58 -11.45
CA PRO A 40 -7.01 -9.31 -12.59
C PRO A 40 -7.95 -10.47 -12.25
N ARG A 41 -7.89 -11.05 -11.04
CA ARG A 41 -8.70 -12.22 -10.67
C ARG A 41 -9.35 -12.15 -9.29
N TYR A 42 -9.87 -10.98 -8.89
CA TYR A 42 -10.44 -10.75 -7.54
C TYR A 42 -11.27 -11.93 -6.92
N ASP A 43 -12.04 -12.67 -7.72
CA ASP A 43 -12.85 -13.81 -7.26
C ASP A 43 -12.05 -15.13 -7.06
N GLU A 44 -10.87 -15.26 -7.67
CA GLU A 44 -9.97 -16.43 -7.57
C GLU A 44 -8.72 -16.18 -6.70
N GLU A 45 -8.48 -14.93 -6.28
CA GLU A 45 -7.26 -14.58 -5.54
C GLU A 45 -7.27 -15.00 -4.06
N CYS A 46 -6.06 -15.07 -3.47
CA CYS A 46 -5.81 -15.33 -2.05
C CYS A 46 -6.39 -14.25 -1.11
N ALA A 47 -6.37 -14.52 0.20
CA ALA A 47 -6.94 -13.62 1.20
C ALA A 47 -6.27 -12.24 1.23
N GLU A 48 -4.98 -12.19 0.95
CA GLU A 48 -4.14 -11.01 0.88
C GLU A 48 -4.59 -10.07 -0.25
N ALA A 49 -4.74 -10.61 -1.46
CA ALA A 49 -5.18 -9.85 -2.63
C ALA A 49 -6.60 -9.29 -2.46
N ARG A 50 -7.52 -10.07 -1.87
CA ARG A 50 -8.87 -9.56 -1.54
C ARG A 50 -8.82 -8.39 -0.57
N MET A 51 -7.98 -8.47 0.46
CA MET A 51 -7.79 -7.38 1.42
C MET A 51 -7.21 -6.12 0.77
N LEU A 52 -6.19 -6.30 -0.09
CA LEU A 52 -5.61 -5.20 -0.85
C LEU A 52 -6.62 -4.55 -1.78
N TYR A 53 -7.47 -5.34 -2.45
CA TYR A 53 -8.54 -4.81 -3.30
C TYR A 53 -9.54 -3.97 -2.51
N HIS A 54 -9.97 -4.45 -1.34
CA HIS A 54 -10.87 -3.66 -0.47
C HIS A 54 -10.23 -2.35 -0.02
N PHE A 55 -8.94 -2.36 0.33
CA PHE A 55 -8.21 -1.15 0.68
C PHE A 55 -8.08 -0.21 -0.52
N PHE A 56 -7.70 -0.74 -1.69
CA PHE A 56 -7.61 -0.01 -2.95
C PHE A 56 -8.92 0.66 -3.34
N ARG A 57 -10.05 -0.06 -3.26
CA ARG A 57 -11.38 0.47 -3.62
C ARG A 57 -11.73 1.74 -2.84
N ASN A 58 -11.33 1.82 -1.57
CA ASN A 58 -11.61 2.95 -0.69
C ASN A 58 -10.51 4.02 -0.69
N ASN A 59 -9.27 3.66 -1.07
CA ASN A 59 -8.09 4.52 -0.95
C ASN A 59 -7.29 4.57 -2.26
N ARG A 60 -7.96 4.55 -3.40
CA ARG A 60 -7.37 4.30 -4.73
C ARG A 60 -6.13 5.16 -5.02
N VAL A 61 -6.19 6.46 -4.76
CA VAL A 61 -5.08 7.39 -5.01
C VAL A 61 -3.90 7.09 -4.09
N THR A 62 -4.14 6.94 -2.78
CA THR A 62 -3.13 6.60 -1.78
C THR A 62 -2.47 5.27 -2.09
N PHE A 63 -3.26 4.27 -2.48
CA PHE A 63 -2.77 2.94 -2.82
C PHE A 63 -1.93 2.97 -4.09
N ALA A 64 -2.43 3.59 -5.18
CA ALA A 64 -1.67 3.70 -6.42
C ALA A 64 -0.35 4.46 -6.21
N ALA A 65 -0.37 5.55 -5.45
CA ALA A 65 0.84 6.29 -5.09
C ALA A 65 1.82 5.44 -4.27
N ALA A 66 1.33 4.57 -3.39
CA ALA A 66 2.15 3.65 -2.61
C ALA A 66 2.82 2.60 -3.51
N ILE A 67 2.08 2.02 -4.45
CA ILE A 67 2.57 1.00 -5.38
C ILE A 67 3.61 1.55 -6.36
N ILE A 68 3.36 2.73 -6.95
CA ILE A 68 4.21 3.32 -8.00
C ILE A 68 5.47 3.97 -7.44
N ASN A 69 5.35 4.64 -6.29
CA ASN A 69 6.46 5.41 -5.71
C ASN A 69 7.06 4.65 -4.53
N SER A 70 6.70 5.08 -3.31
CA SER A 70 7.09 4.48 -2.04
C SER A 70 6.10 4.92 -0.99
N TYR A 71 6.00 4.15 0.09
CA TYR A 71 5.08 4.44 1.19
C TYR A 71 5.81 4.46 2.54
N ARG A 72 5.13 4.98 3.55
CA ARG A 72 5.48 4.81 4.96
C ARG A 72 4.49 3.83 5.60
N VAL A 73 5.00 3.01 6.52
CA VAL A 73 4.17 2.06 7.25
C VAL A 73 3.66 2.73 8.52
N GLN A 74 2.35 2.71 8.72
CA GLN A 74 1.75 2.99 10.02
C GLN A 74 1.72 1.71 10.83
N GLU A 75 2.54 1.66 11.88
CA GLU A 75 2.39 0.64 12.91
C GLU A 75 1.13 0.97 13.71
N ILE A 76 0.20 0.01 13.78
CA ILE A 76 -0.89 0.10 14.75
C ILE A 76 -0.22 -0.11 16.10
N SER A 77 0.05 0.97 16.83
CA SER A 77 0.56 0.85 18.18
C SER A 77 -0.50 0.15 19.04
N ASP A 78 -0.08 -0.82 19.85
CA ASP A 78 -0.93 -1.52 20.84
C ASP A 78 -1.57 -0.58 21.90
N VAL A 79 -1.40 0.74 21.79
CA VAL A 79 -1.94 1.75 22.70
C VAL A 79 -3.49 1.82 22.66
N GLN A 80 -4.14 1.17 21.68
CA GLN A 80 -5.61 1.03 21.68
C GLN A 80 -6.12 -0.22 22.43
N ARG A 81 -5.24 -1.11 22.91
CA ARG A 81 -5.65 -2.30 23.68
C ARG A 81 -5.98 -1.98 25.15
N ASP A 82 -5.33 -0.97 25.74
CA ASP A 82 -5.57 -0.55 27.13
C ASP A 82 -6.76 0.41 27.31
N ALA A 83 -7.29 0.99 26.23
CA ALA A 83 -8.48 1.84 26.30
C ALA A 83 -9.81 1.06 26.24
N MET A 84 -9.72 -0.28 26.26
CA MET A 84 -10.86 -1.20 26.12
C MET A 84 -10.90 -2.26 27.24
N LEU A 85 -10.32 -1.95 28.41
CA LEU A 85 -10.50 -2.68 29.67
C LEU A 85 -11.03 -1.73 30.77
#